data_AF-A0A258LH66-F1
#
_entry.id   AF-A0A258LH66-F1
#
_cell.length_a   1.000
_cell.length_b   1.000
_cell.length_c   1.000
_cell.angle_alpha   90.00
_cell.angle_beta   90.00
_cell.angle_gamma   90.00
#
_symmetry.space_group_name_H-M   'P 1'
#
loop_
_entity.id
_entity.type
_entity.pdbx_description
1 polymer ?
#
loop_
_entity_poly.entity_id
_entity_poly.type
_entity_poly.pdbx_seq_one_letter_code
_entity_poly.pdbx_strand_id
1 'polypeptide(L)'
;KQGITVQQNKIGTYQDQAAEQAKIEQDKKDKALLGTFSNAEEIDLTRQRNLEPDLMAIKSLQQDRASNQKKCDKTNAQASVFTKDKKPLPAYLTNELEACQVVLAKIDQRIAERQQAIDSIRQRFEEDKKRYLYLRGMNQSQ
;
A
#
# COMPACT_ATOMS: atom_id res chain seq x y z
N LYS A 1 14.08 -49.83 42.24
CA LYS A 1 13.19 -49.45 41.12
C LYS A 1 12.73 -48.02 41.37
N GLN A 2 13.41 -47.01 40.82
CA GLN A 2 12.99 -45.61 40.92
C GLN A 2 12.17 -45.30 39.68
N GLY A 3 10.90 -44.93 39.87
CA GLY A 3 9.97 -44.60 38.80
C GLY A 3 10.30 -43.24 38.21
N ILE A 4 10.43 -43.19 36.89
CA ILE A 4 10.53 -41.95 36.13
C ILE A 4 9.10 -41.46 35.93
N THR A 5 8.70 -40.40 36.62
CA THR A 5 7.42 -39.72 36.36
C THR A 5 7.62 -38.76 35.20
N VAL A 6 7.09 -39.13 34.03
CA VAL A 6 7.02 -38.24 32.86
C VAL A 6 5.93 -37.20 33.11
N GLN A 7 6.30 -35.94 33.32
CA GLN A 7 5.36 -34.82 33.32
C GLN A 7 4.76 -34.67 31.92
N GLN A 8 3.46 -34.90 31.78
CA GLN A 8 2.73 -34.58 30.55
C GLN A 8 2.55 -33.05 30.43
N ASN A 9 2.97 -32.54 29.29
CA ASN A 9 3.16 -31.13 28.99
C ASN A 9 1.83 -30.44 28.63
N LYS A 10 1.58 -29.26 29.23
CA LYS A 10 0.35 -28.45 29.12
C LYS A 10 0.25 -27.71 27.78
N ILE A 11 -0.03 -28.42 26.69
CA ILE A 11 -0.11 -27.81 25.35
C ILE A 11 -1.52 -27.23 25.07
N GLY A 12 -2.59 -27.76 25.69
CA GLY A 12 -3.97 -27.34 25.42
C GLY A 12 -4.39 -25.96 25.95
N THR A 13 -3.83 -25.50 27.07
CA THR A 13 -4.32 -24.27 27.75
C THR A 13 -3.95 -22.98 27.02
N TYR A 14 -2.87 -22.97 26.24
CA TYR A 14 -2.40 -21.77 25.55
C TYR A 14 -3.15 -21.51 24.23
N GLN A 15 -3.57 -22.58 23.55
CA GLN A 15 -4.33 -22.48 22.30
C GLN A 15 -5.77 -21.97 22.56
N ASP A 16 -6.40 -22.45 23.62
CA ASP A 16 -7.75 -22.01 24.02
C ASP A 16 -7.78 -20.53 24.43
N GLN A 17 -6.76 -20.07 25.18
CA GLN A 17 -6.62 -18.66 25.57
C GLN A 17 -6.38 -17.73 24.37
N ALA A 18 -5.57 -18.15 23.40
CA ALA A 18 -5.33 -17.36 22.19
C ALA A 18 -6.60 -17.24 21.32
N ALA A 19 -7.38 -18.32 21.21
CA ALA A 19 -8.64 -18.32 20.46
C ALA A 19 -9.70 -17.43 21.14
N GLU A 20 -9.80 -17.48 22.46
CA GLU A 20 -10.71 -16.61 23.22
C GLU A 20 -10.34 -15.13 23.06
N GLN A 21 -9.05 -14.80 23.18
CA GLN A 21 -8.56 -13.44 22.98
C GLN A 21 -8.84 -12.93 21.56
N ALA A 22 -8.61 -13.75 20.53
CA ALA A 22 -8.90 -13.40 19.15
C ALA A 22 -10.40 -13.12 18.92
N LYS A 23 -11.29 -13.88 19.59
CA LYS A 23 -12.74 -13.65 19.52
C LYS A 23 -13.12 -12.32 20.16
N ILE A 24 -12.59 -12.01 21.36
CA ILE A 24 -12.83 -10.73 22.04
C ILE A 24 -12.36 -9.56 21.18
N GLU A 25 -11.20 -9.68 20.53
CA GLU A 25 -10.68 -8.65 19.62
C GLU A 25 -11.56 -8.49 18.38
N GLN A 26 -12.05 -9.59 17.80
CA GLN A 26 -12.97 -9.54 16.68
C GLN A 26 -14.29 -8.87 17.06
N ASP A 27 -14.87 -9.21 18.21
CA ASP A 27 -16.11 -8.61 18.70
C ASP A 27 -15.95 -7.10 18.94
N LYS A 28 -14.77 -6.67 19.44
CA LYS A 28 -14.44 -5.24 19.59
C LYS A 28 -14.38 -4.54 18.23
N LYS A 29 -13.71 -5.15 17.24
CA LYS A 29 -13.62 -4.60 15.87
C LYS A 29 -15.00 -4.52 15.21
N ASP A 30 -15.83 -5.54 15.37
CA ASP A 30 -17.19 -5.56 14.81
C ASP A 30 -18.08 -4.48 15.42
N LYS A 31 -18.02 -4.30 16.75
CA LYS A 31 -18.75 -3.22 17.43
C LYS A 31 -18.26 -1.85 16.96
N ALA A 32 -16.95 -1.67 16.82
CA ALA A 32 -16.40 -0.42 16.30
C ALA A 32 -16.85 -0.17 14.87
N LEU A 33 -16.84 -1.19 14.00
CA LEU A 33 -17.26 -1.11 12.60
C LEU A 33 -18.74 -0.71 12.48
N LEU A 34 -19.63 -1.39 13.22
CA LEU A 34 -21.07 -1.06 13.25
C LEU A 34 -21.36 0.31 13.89
N GLY A 35 -20.54 0.72 14.86
CA GLY A 35 -20.66 2.02 15.52
C GLY A 35 -20.11 3.19 14.70
N THR A 36 -19.14 2.93 13.81
CA THR A 36 -18.52 3.96 12.96
C THR A 36 -19.38 4.27 11.74
N PHE A 37 -20.09 3.28 11.20
CA PHE A 37 -20.83 3.41 9.94
C PHE A 37 -22.32 3.10 10.12
N SER A 38 -23.17 4.05 9.71
CA SER A 38 -24.63 3.93 9.77
C SER A 38 -25.17 3.04 8.64
N ASN A 39 -24.50 3.03 7.50
CA ASN A 39 -24.82 2.23 6.32
C ASN A 39 -23.55 1.86 5.53
N ALA A 40 -23.68 1.03 4.49
CA ALA A 40 -22.54 0.56 3.71
C ALA A 40 -21.99 1.65 2.77
N GLU A 41 -22.81 2.61 2.35
CA GLU A 41 -22.42 3.73 1.49
C GLU A 41 -21.46 4.68 2.20
N GLU A 42 -21.59 4.89 3.50
CA GLU A 42 -20.66 5.68 4.31
C GLU A 42 -19.24 5.08 4.30
N ILE A 43 -19.12 3.76 4.21
CA ILE A 43 -17.82 3.07 4.06
C ILE A 43 -17.18 3.43 2.72
N ASP A 44 -17.96 3.42 1.64
CA ASP A 44 -17.47 3.79 0.31
C ASP A 44 -17.05 5.28 0.25
N LEU A 45 -17.85 6.17 0.84
CA LEU A 45 -17.55 7.60 0.94
C LEU A 45 -16.27 7.86 1.74
N THR A 46 -16.13 7.16 2.87
CA THR A 46 -14.95 7.26 3.73
C THR A 46 -13.72 6.74 3.00
N ARG A 47 -13.82 5.61 2.29
CA ARG A 47 -12.77 5.11 1.41
C ARG A 47 -12.36 6.16 0.40
N GLN A 48 -13.30 6.76 -0.32
CA GLN A 48 -12.98 7.77 -1.35
C GLN A 48 -12.21 8.95 -0.77
N ARG A 49 -12.65 9.48 0.38
CA ARG A 49 -11.94 10.56 1.10
C ARG A 49 -10.54 10.14 1.53
N ASN A 50 -10.36 8.90 1.97
CA ASN A 50 -9.05 8.37 2.36
C ASN A 50 -8.11 8.17 1.17
N LEU A 51 -8.63 7.88 -0.02
CA LEU A 51 -7.84 7.73 -1.24
C LEU A 51 -7.40 9.06 -1.86
N GLU A 52 -8.15 10.13 -1.62
CA GLU A 52 -7.96 11.43 -2.27
C GLU A 52 -6.54 12.01 -2.11
N PRO A 53 -5.90 12.00 -0.92
CA PRO A 53 -4.54 12.52 -0.77
C PRO A 53 -3.50 11.79 -1.63
N ASP A 54 -3.54 10.46 -1.68
CA ASP A 54 -2.59 9.67 -2.47
C ASP A 54 -2.87 9.81 -3.98
N LEU A 55 -4.13 9.91 -4.39
CA LEU A 55 -4.51 10.20 -5.78
C LEU A 55 -3.98 11.57 -6.24
N MET A 56 -4.12 12.61 -5.40
CA MET A 56 -3.56 13.92 -5.67
C MET A 56 -2.02 13.88 -5.73
N ALA A 57 -1.39 13.15 -4.82
CA ALA A 57 0.06 12.98 -4.80
C ALA A 57 0.57 12.28 -6.08
N ILE A 58 -0.08 11.21 -6.54
CA ILE A 58 0.25 10.54 -7.80
C ILE A 58 0.13 11.50 -8.97
N LYS A 59 -0.96 12.27 -9.05
CA LYS A 59 -1.15 13.25 -10.13
C LYS A 59 -0.01 14.27 -10.18
N SER A 60 0.38 14.80 -9.03
CA SER A 60 1.52 15.73 -8.91
C SER A 60 2.83 15.06 -9.35
N LEU A 61 3.12 13.86 -8.84
CA LEU A 61 4.31 13.10 -9.21
C LEU A 61 4.38 12.76 -10.70
N GLN A 62 3.24 12.47 -11.34
CA GLN A 62 3.17 12.24 -12.78
C GLN A 62 3.50 13.49 -13.59
N GLN A 63 3.06 14.68 -13.14
CA GLN A 63 3.42 15.96 -13.76
C GLN A 63 4.91 16.27 -13.61
N ASP A 64 5.47 16.01 -12.41
CA ASP A 64 6.89 16.15 -12.13
C ASP A 64 7.71 15.18 -13.00
N ARG A 65 7.27 13.93 -13.11
CA ARG A 65 7.90 12.91 -13.96
C ARG A 65 7.93 13.35 -15.42
N ALA A 66 6.79 13.79 -15.95
CA ALA A 66 6.69 14.25 -17.33
C ALA A 66 7.61 15.46 -17.61
N SER A 67 7.73 16.37 -16.65
CA SER A 67 8.62 17.53 -16.75
C SER A 67 10.10 17.14 -16.74
N ASN A 68 10.49 16.19 -15.88
CA ASN A 68 11.86 15.68 -15.85
C ASN A 68 12.17 14.83 -17.09
N GLN A 69 11.23 14.01 -17.55
CA GLN A 69 11.39 13.22 -18.77
C GLN A 69 11.72 14.12 -19.97
N LYS A 70 10.98 15.23 -20.14
CA LYS A 70 11.27 16.21 -21.21
C LYS A 70 12.68 16.80 -21.13
N LYS A 71 13.25 16.96 -19.92
CA LYS A 71 14.64 17.41 -19.76
C LYS A 71 15.60 16.31 -20.20
N CYS A 72 15.37 15.08 -19.74
CA CYS A 72 16.19 13.92 -20.10
C CYS A 72 16.15 13.61 -21.60
N ASP A 73 15.01 13.79 -22.25
CA ASP A 73 14.88 13.62 -23.70
C ASP A 73 15.73 14.63 -24.48
N LYS A 74 15.83 15.88 -23.99
CA LYS A 74 16.71 16.90 -24.58
C LYS A 74 18.18 16.52 -24.42
N THR A 75 18.59 16.08 -23.23
CA THR A 75 19.96 15.63 -22.97
C THR A 75 20.31 14.40 -23.81
N ASN A 76 19.39 13.44 -23.94
CA ASN A 76 19.52 12.28 -24.82
C ASN A 76 19.65 12.67 -26.30
N ALA A 77 18.87 13.65 -26.75
CA ALA A 77 18.96 14.15 -28.11
C ALA A 77 20.32 14.79 -28.39
N GLN A 78 20.85 15.59 -27.44
CA GLN A 78 22.20 16.15 -27.54
C GLN A 78 23.26 15.04 -27.59
N ALA A 79 23.18 14.06 -26.70
CA ALA A 79 24.11 12.93 -26.67
C ALA A 79 24.09 12.12 -27.97
N SER A 80 22.91 11.93 -28.55
CA SER A 80 22.72 11.20 -29.82
C SER A 80 23.45 11.86 -30.99
N VAL A 81 23.64 13.19 -30.98
CA VAL A 81 24.43 13.89 -32.01
C VAL A 81 25.90 13.46 -31.94
N PHE A 82 26.49 13.36 -30.75
CA PHE A 82 27.87 12.89 -30.59
C PHE A 82 28.03 11.44 -31.02
N THR A 83 27.09 10.58 -30.61
CA THR A 83 27.10 9.17 -31.00
C THR A 83 26.99 9.01 -32.52
N LYS A 84 26.11 9.77 -33.18
CA LYS A 84 25.95 9.77 -34.64
C LYS A 84 27.21 10.25 -35.36
N ASP A 85 27.86 11.27 -34.82
CA ASP A 85 29.12 11.81 -35.33
C ASP A 85 30.34 10.92 -34.99
N LYS A 86 30.15 9.80 -34.29
CA LYS A 86 31.21 8.91 -33.76
C LYS A 86 32.21 9.66 -32.88
N LYS A 87 31.75 10.71 -32.20
CA LYS A 87 32.55 11.49 -31.24
C LYS A 87 32.35 10.93 -29.83
N PRO A 88 33.38 11.02 -28.97
CA PRO A 88 33.22 10.67 -27.56
C PRO A 88 32.20 11.62 -26.91
N LEU A 89 31.37 11.06 -26.02
CA LEU A 89 30.41 11.84 -25.28
C LEU A 89 31.15 12.68 -24.22
N PRO A 90 30.95 14.01 -24.17
CA PRO A 90 31.51 14.86 -23.12
C PRO A 90 31.07 14.39 -21.72
N ALA A 91 31.97 14.45 -20.74
CA ALA A 91 31.70 14.01 -19.37
C ALA A 91 30.47 14.69 -18.74
N TYR A 92 30.22 15.97 -19.06
CA TYR A 92 29.05 16.67 -18.55
C TYR A 92 27.73 16.04 -19.03
N LEU A 93 27.66 15.58 -20.29
CA LEU A 93 26.47 14.92 -20.83
C LEU A 93 26.28 13.54 -20.21
N THR A 94 27.36 12.78 -20.02
CA THR A 94 27.29 11.48 -19.33
C THR A 94 26.72 11.65 -17.92
N ASN A 95 27.28 12.59 -17.14
CA ASN A 95 26.82 12.85 -15.78
C ASN A 95 25.37 13.35 -15.74
N GLU A 96 24.97 14.18 -16.70
CA GLU A 96 23.60 14.70 -16.78
C GLU A 96 22.60 13.59 -17.12
N LEU A 97 22.94 12.66 -18.02
CA LEU A 97 22.13 11.50 -18.35
C LEU A 97 21.95 10.56 -17.15
N GLU A 98 23.03 10.28 -16.42
CA GLU A 98 22.98 9.47 -15.20
C GLU A 98 22.09 10.13 -14.13
N ALA A 99 22.29 11.43 -13.88
CA ALA A 99 21.47 12.19 -12.95
C ALA A 99 19.98 12.17 -13.34
N CYS A 100 19.70 12.27 -14.64
CA CYS A 100 18.35 12.17 -15.19
C CYS A 100 17.67 10.84 -14.88
N GLN A 101 18.37 9.73 -15.10
CA GLN A 101 17.86 8.40 -14.80
C GLN A 101 17.59 8.22 -13.30
N VAL A 102 18.50 8.70 -12.45
CA VAL A 102 18.32 8.65 -10.99
C VAL A 102 17.10 9.43 -10.53
N VAL A 103 16.87 10.63 -11.09
CA VAL A 103 15.70 11.45 -10.75
C VAL A 103 14.40 10.76 -11.17
N LEU A 104 14.32 10.26 -12.40
CA LEU A 104 13.14 9.55 -12.89
C LEU A 104 12.85 8.29 -12.05
N ALA A 105 13.87 7.49 -11.74
CA ALA A 105 13.72 6.30 -10.91
C ALA A 105 13.18 6.64 -9.51
N LYS A 106 13.65 7.73 -8.89
CA LYS A 106 13.14 8.19 -7.58
C LYS A 106 11.68 8.63 -7.65
N ILE A 107 11.27 9.31 -8.73
CA ILE A 107 9.87 9.71 -8.93
C ILE A 107 9.00 8.47 -9.13
N ASP A 108 9.46 7.50 -9.93
CA ASP A 108 8.75 6.25 -10.19
C ASP A 108 8.59 5.40 -8.92
N GLN A 109 9.62 5.32 -8.09
CA GLN A 109 9.52 4.68 -6.78
C GLN A 109 8.44 5.33 -5.91
N ARG A 110 8.42 6.66 -5.83
CA ARG A 110 7.41 7.39 -5.05
C ARG A 110 6.00 7.18 -5.59
N ILE A 111 5.82 7.07 -6.91
CA ILE A 111 4.52 6.74 -7.52
C ILE A 111 4.10 5.32 -7.08
N ALA A 112 5.01 4.36 -7.14
CA ALA A 112 4.73 2.97 -6.75
C ALA A 112 4.34 2.86 -5.27
N GLU A 113 5.03 3.56 -4.37
CA GLU A 113 4.71 3.61 -2.94
C GLU A 113 3.29 4.15 -2.69
N ARG A 114 2.89 5.21 -3.41
CA ARG A 114 1.52 5.77 -3.31
C ARG A 114 0.47 4.81 -3.87
N GLN A 115 0.79 4.10 -4.95
CA GLN A 115 -0.12 3.11 -5.52
C GLN A 115 -0.35 1.94 -4.56
N GLN A 116 0.71 1.47 -3.89
CA GLN A 116 0.60 0.44 -2.85
C GLN A 116 -0.25 0.91 -1.65
N ALA A 117 -0.13 2.18 -1.25
CA ALA A 117 -0.97 2.76 -0.21
C ALA A 117 -2.45 2.78 -0.62
N ILE A 118 -2.75 3.20 -1.86
CA ILE A 118 -4.11 3.16 -2.43
C ILE A 118 -4.68 1.74 -2.40
N ASP A 119 -3.91 0.76 -2.84
CA ASP A 119 -4.37 -0.63 -2.91
C ASP A 119 -4.63 -1.20 -1.51
N SER A 120 -3.76 -0.87 -0.54
CA SER A 120 -3.95 -1.23 0.87
C SER A 120 -5.22 -0.61 1.47
N ILE A 121 -5.48 0.67 1.17
CA ILE A 121 -6.70 1.36 1.61
C ILE A 121 -7.94 0.71 0.99
N ARG A 122 -7.91 0.43 -0.32
CA ARG A 122 -9.01 -0.22 -1.03
C ARG A 122 -9.32 -1.59 -0.43
N GLN A 123 -8.30 -2.42 -0.24
CA GLN A 123 -8.46 -3.75 0.32
C GLN A 123 -9.10 -3.68 1.71
N ARG A 124 -8.57 -2.85 2.62
CA ARG A 124 -9.11 -2.69 3.97
C ARG A 124 -10.59 -2.31 3.95
N PHE A 125 -10.97 -1.31 3.17
CA PHE A 125 -12.36 -0.86 3.12
C PHE A 125 -13.31 -1.86 2.43
N GLU A 126 -12.82 -2.65 1.48
CA GLU A 126 -13.59 -3.77 0.90
C GLU A 126 -13.85 -4.87 1.93
N GLU A 127 -12.85 -5.21 2.75
CA GLU A 127 -12.99 -6.15 3.86
C GLU A 127 -13.98 -5.63 4.92
N ASP A 128 -13.84 -4.36 5.32
CA ASP A 128 -14.75 -3.69 6.25
C ASP A 128 -16.19 -3.71 5.71
N LYS A 129 -16.40 -3.39 4.44
CA LYS A 129 -17.74 -3.39 3.82
C LYS A 129 -18.36 -4.80 3.81
N LYS A 130 -17.58 -5.82 3.45
CA LYS A 130 -18.04 -7.22 3.49
C LYS A 130 -18.42 -7.63 4.91
N ARG A 131 -17.58 -7.30 5.89
CA ARG A 131 -17.84 -7.60 7.30
C ARG A 131 -19.09 -6.87 7.82
N TYR A 132 -19.24 -5.60 7.47
CA TYR A 132 -20.38 -4.78 7.85
C TYR A 132 -21.70 -5.37 7.35
N LEU A 133 -21.77 -5.71 6.07
CA LEU A 133 -22.97 -6.30 5.46
C LEU A 133 -23.31 -7.65 6.08
N TYR A 134 -22.30 -8.49 6.33
CA TYR A 134 -22.48 -9.75 7.02
C TYR A 134 -23.08 -9.56 8.42
N LEU A 135 -22.51 -8.66 9.22
CA LEU A 135 -23.00 -8.36 10.57
C LEU A 135 -24.42 -7.79 10.56
N ARG A 136 -24.76 -6.90 9.61
CA ARG A 136 -26.12 -6.37 9.46
C ARG A 136 -27.13 -7.45 9.08
N GLY A 137 -26.77 -8.37 8.19
CA GLY A 137 -27.62 -9.50 7.83
C GLY A 137 -27.89 -10.46 8.99
N MET A 138 -26.88 -10.71 9.84
CA MET A 138 -27.07 -11.49 11.07
C MET A 138 -28.00 -10.79 12.07
N ASN A 139 -27.84 -9.48 12.27
CA ASN A 139 -28.65 -8.70 13.21
C ASN A 139 -30.12 -8.58 12.78
N GLN A 140 -30.44 -8.69 11.49
CA GLN A 140 -31.82 -8.67 11.00
C GLN A 140 -32.55 -10.02 11.10
N SER A 141 -31.80 -11.10 11.35
CA SER A 141 -32.33 -12.47 11.45
C SER A 141 -32.60 -12.92 12.89
N GLN A 142 -32.45 -12.01 13.86
CA GLN A 142 -32.72 -12.21 15.30
C GLN A 142 -33.88 -11.31 15.73
#